data_AF-A0A6N8FW04-F1
#
_entry.id   AF-A0A6N8FW04-F1
#
_cell.length_a   1.000
_cell.length_b   1.000
_cell.length_c   1.000
_cell.angle_alpha   90.00
_cell.angle_beta   90.00
_cell.angle_gamma   90.00
#
_symmetry.space_group_name_H-M   'P 1'
#
loop_
_entity.id
_entity.type
_entity.pdbx_description
1 polymer ?
#
loop_
_entity_poly.entity_id
_entity_poly.type
_entity_poly.pdbx_seq_one_letter_code
_entity_poly.pdbx_strand_id
1 'polypeptide(L)'
;MANKERRISERSLENLKLGAEARRQGKLRVNHTLLPETVEWLKNHGNASHLIDELVKAAKSGNLKSNNTHEKKESEQPINSNHAHKQIEALQAELATVRSQLQQIAQERDDLLEQLEQATSQHELLNLERERNRYLASLRLGKQAAEYKRTKSVLDRFIAFISPA
;
A
#
# COMPACT_ATOMS: atom_id res chain seq x y z
N MET A 1 -44.11 6.04 19.86
CA MET A 1 -43.37 5.23 18.86
C MET A 1 -44.01 3.84 18.84
N ALA A 2 -44.93 3.59 17.89
CA ALA A 2 -45.65 2.31 17.82
C ALA A 2 -44.68 1.18 17.43
N ASN A 3 -44.57 0.15 18.28
CA ASN A 3 -43.82 -1.07 18.01
C ASN A 3 -44.38 -1.73 16.75
N LYS A 4 -43.69 -1.60 15.62
CA LYS A 4 -43.89 -2.48 14.47
C LYS A 4 -43.33 -3.84 14.82
N GLU A 5 -44.17 -4.71 15.37
CA GLU A 5 -43.84 -6.12 15.50
C GLU A 5 -43.48 -6.68 14.12
N ARG A 6 -42.26 -7.19 14.00
CA ARG A 6 -41.77 -7.84 12.79
C ARG A 6 -42.56 -9.13 12.62
N ARG A 7 -43.61 -9.09 11.79
CA ARG A 7 -44.36 -10.29 11.41
C ARG A 7 -43.48 -11.17 10.53
N ILE A 8 -42.97 -12.26 11.10
CA ILE A 8 -42.27 -13.31 10.36
C ILE A 8 -43.34 -14.22 9.74
N SER A 9 -43.24 -14.50 8.45
CA SER A 9 -44.21 -15.39 7.79
C SER A 9 -44.10 -16.83 8.33
N GLU A 10 -45.24 -17.49 8.56
CA GLU A 10 -45.28 -18.87 9.07
C GLU A 10 -44.52 -19.84 8.15
N ARG A 11 -44.62 -19.61 6.84
CA ARG A 11 -43.90 -20.39 5.80
C ARG A 11 -42.38 -20.28 5.92
N SER A 12 -41.87 -19.13 6.36
CA SER A 12 -40.44 -18.95 6.64
C SER A 12 -39.98 -19.74 7.87
N LEU A 13 -40.83 -19.83 8.90
CA LEU A 13 -40.53 -20.60 10.11
C LEU A 13 -40.52 -22.09 9.82
N GLU A 14 -41.44 -22.59 9.00
CA GLU A 14 -41.45 -23.99 8.56
C GLU A 14 -40.20 -24.35 7.75
N ASN A 15 -39.76 -23.48 6.84
CA ASN A 15 -38.52 -23.67 6.09
C ASN A 15 -37.26 -23.65 6.98
N LEU A 16 -37.28 -22.90 8.09
CA LEU A 16 -36.19 -22.90 9.07
C LEU A 16 -36.18 -24.18 9.92
N LYS A 17 -37.35 -24.75 10.23
CA LYS A 17 -37.47 -26.00 10.99
C LYS A 17 -36.83 -27.20 10.28
N LEU A 18 -36.84 -27.23 8.95
CA LEU A 18 -36.26 -28.30 8.14
C LEU A 18 -34.71 -28.37 8.23
N GLY A 19 -34.05 -27.33 8.75
CA GLY A 19 -32.60 -27.28 8.91
C GLY A 19 -31.84 -26.78 7.67
N ALA A 20 -30.59 -26.37 7.85
CA ALA A 20 -29.76 -25.81 6.78
C ALA A 20 -29.46 -26.82 5.65
N GLU A 21 -29.36 -28.11 5.99
CA GLU A 21 -29.03 -29.18 5.05
C GLU A 21 -30.21 -29.54 4.13
N ALA A 22 -31.44 -29.62 4.65
CA ALA A 22 -32.62 -29.88 3.82
C ALA A 22 -32.85 -28.75 2.80
N ARG A 23 -32.57 -27.49 3.19
CA ARG A 23 -32.63 -26.31 2.30
C ARG A 23 -31.59 -26.31 1.17
N ARG A 24 -30.63 -27.25 1.15
CA ARG A 24 -29.66 -27.40 0.04
C ARG A 24 -30.19 -28.26 -1.10
N GLN A 25 -31.23 -29.05 -0.89
CA GLN A 25 -31.79 -29.92 -1.95
C GLN A 25 -32.52 -29.04 -2.99
N GLY A 26 -32.20 -29.25 -4.27
CA GLY A 26 -32.82 -28.53 -5.41
C GLY A 26 -32.12 -27.25 -5.87
N LYS A 27 -31.03 -26.80 -5.22
CA LYS A 27 -30.25 -25.65 -5.70
C LYS A 27 -29.26 -26.08 -6.79
N LEU A 28 -29.24 -25.34 -7.90
CA LEU A 28 -28.34 -25.56 -9.03
C LEU A 28 -26.89 -25.52 -8.54
N ARG A 29 -26.17 -26.64 -8.65
CA ARG A 29 -24.78 -26.75 -8.22
C ARG A 29 -23.88 -26.25 -9.34
N VAL A 30 -23.41 -25.02 -9.22
CA VAL A 30 -22.33 -24.50 -10.08
C VAL A 30 -21.01 -24.87 -9.41
N ASN A 31 -20.17 -25.60 -10.13
CA ASN A 31 -18.82 -25.92 -9.66
C ASN A 31 -17.95 -24.68 -9.84
N HIS A 32 -17.54 -24.06 -8.74
CA HIS A 32 -16.55 -23.00 -8.73
C HIS A 32 -15.24 -23.57 -8.19
N THR A 33 -14.14 -23.35 -8.91
CA THR A 33 -12.81 -23.65 -8.40
C THR A 33 -12.46 -22.59 -7.37
N LEU A 34 -12.46 -22.98 -6.10
CA LEU A 34 -12.04 -22.10 -5.01
C LEU A 34 -10.52 -22.01 -4.96
N LEU A 35 -10.00 -20.82 -4.65
CA LEU A 35 -8.57 -20.64 -4.40
C LEU A 35 -8.16 -21.43 -3.13
N PRO A 36 -6.92 -21.95 -3.06
CA PRO A 36 -6.44 -22.71 -1.90
C PRO A 36 -6.60 -21.96 -0.56
N GLU A 37 -6.32 -20.65 -0.56
CA GLU A 37 -6.49 -19.78 0.61
C GLU A 37 -7.94 -19.71 1.09
N THR A 38 -8.90 -19.67 0.15
CA THR A 38 -10.34 -19.68 0.46
C THR A 38 -10.78 -21.00 1.07
N VAL A 39 -10.17 -22.11 0.64
CA VAL A 39 -10.42 -23.44 1.21
C VAL A 39 -9.89 -23.53 2.64
N GLU A 40 -8.69 -23.01 2.91
CA GLU A 40 -8.14 -22.94 4.26
C GLU A 40 -8.97 -22.03 5.17
N TRP A 41 -9.40 -20.87 4.67
CA TRP A 41 -10.30 -19.99 5.41
C TRP A 41 -11.63 -20.67 5.76
N LEU A 42 -12.25 -21.38 4.81
CA LEU A 42 -13.49 -22.13 5.06
C LEU A 42 -13.30 -23.27 6.06
N LYS A 43 -12.13 -23.93 6.08
CA LYS A 43 -11.77 -24.95 7.09
C LYS A 43 -11.56 -24.33 8.47
N ASN A 44 -10.99 -23.13 8.53
CA ASN A 44 -10.66 -22.41 9.76
C ASN A 44 -11.80 -21.53 10.31
N HIS A 45 -13.06 -21.97 10.17
CA HIS A 45 -14.28 -21.28 10.63
C HIS A 45 -14.82 -20.14 9.74
N GLY A 46 -14.35 -20.00 8.51
CA GLY A 46 -14.93 -19.05 7.55
C GLY A 46 -16.42 -19.33 7.23
N ASN A 47 -16.87 -20.57 7.41
CA ASN A 47 -18.29 -20.92 7.31
C ASN A 47 -18.95 -21.00 8.70
N ALA A 48 -19.77 -20.00 9.02
CA ALA A 48 -20.50 -19.92 10.29
C ALA A 48 -21.66 -20.93 10.43
N SER A 49 -21.98 -21.72 9.40
CA SER A 49 -23.13 -22.65 9.43
C SER A 49 -23.03 -23.66 10.58
N HIS A 50 -21.83 -24.20 10.83
CA HIS A 50 -21.62 -25.16 11.92
C HIS A 50 -21.83 -24.52 13.30
N LEU A 51 -21.32 -23.30 13.49
CA LEU A 51 -21.49 -22.54 14.73
C LEU A 51 -22.96 -22.20 15.00
N ILE A 52 -23.73 -21.89 13.94
CA ILE A 52 -25.18 -21.66 14.05
C ILE A 52 -25.90 -22.95 14.47
N ASP A 53 -25.56 -24.10 13.89
CA ASP A 53 -26.18 -25.37 14.24
C ASP A 53 -25.83 -25.80 15.68
N GLU A 54 -24.60 -25.57 16.13
CA GLU A 54 -24.20 -25.78 17.53
C GLU A 54 -24.95 -24.85 18.49
N LEU A 55 -25.13 -23.58 18.13
CA LEU A 55 -25.87 -22.62 18.93
C LEU A 55 -27.35 -23.02 19.03
N VAL A 56 -27.96 -23.49 17.93
CA VAL A 56 -29.33 -24.01 17.92
C VAL A 56 -29.45 -25.28 18.76
N LYS A 57 -28.47 -26.19 18.71
CA LYS A 57 -28.44 -27.39 19.57
C LYS A 57 -28.33 -27.02 21.04
N ALA A 58 -27.42 -26.11 21.39
CA ALA A 58 -27.23 -25.61 22.75
C ALA A 58 -28.47 -24.88 23.28
N ALA A 59 -29.18 -24.15 22.41
CA ALA A 59 -30.45 -23.51 22.75
C ALA A 59 -31.52 -24.54 23.10
N LYS A 60 -31.65 -25.58 22.27
CA LYS A 60 -32.63 -26.66 22.47
C LYS A 60 -32.33 -27.50 23.71
N SER A 61 -31.05 -27.68 24.06
CA SER A 61 -30.65 -28.41 25.26
C SER A 61 -30.65 -27.55 26.53
N GLY A 62 -31.02 -26.27 26.45
CA GLY A 62 -31.00 -25.35 27.60
C GLY A 62 -29.60 -24.98 28.10
N ASN A 63 -28.53 -25.32 27.36
CA ASN A 63 -27.14 -25.06 27.72
C ASN A 63 -26.63 -23.71 27.21
N LEU A 64 -27.49 -22.88 26.64
CA LEU A 64 -27.15 -21.49 26.31
C LEU A 64 -26.91 -20.72 27.61
N LYS A 65 -25.64 -20.52 27.94
CA LYS A 65 -25.26 -19.61 29.03
C LYS A 65 -25.58 -18.17 28.61
N SER A 66 -26.37 -17.45 29.40
CA SER A 66 -26.54 -16.02 29.20
C SER A 66 -25.20 -15.32 29.44
N ASN A 67 -24.80 -14.42 28.54
CA ASN A 67 -23.58 -13.61 28.67
C ASN A 67 -23.61 -12.59 29.83
N ASN A 68 -24.57 -12.64 30.74
CA ASN A 68 -24.62 -11.74 31.91
C ASN A 68 -23.68 -12.16 33.05
N THR A 69 -22.89 -13.21 32.86
CA THR A 69 -21.74 -13.52 33.70
C THR A 69 -20.50 -13.57 32.81
N HIS A 70 -19.92 -12.40 32.57
CA HIS A 70 -18.49 -12.33 32.32
C HIS A 70 -17.76 -12.84 33.57
N GLU A 71 -17.66 -14.15 33.73
CA GLU A 71 -16.40 -14.69 34.23
C GLU A 71 -15.38 -14.34 33.15
N LYS A 72 -14.76 -13.16 33.30
CA LYS A 72 -13.50 -12.84 32.63
C LYS A 72 -12.59 -14.03 32.93
N LYS A 73 -12.44 -14.94 31.98
CA LYS A 73 -11.33 -15.88 32.00
C LYS A 73 -10.07 -15.03 32.16
N GLU A 74 -9.39 -15.26 33.27
CA GLU A 74 -8.15 -14.65 33.71
C GLU A 74 -7.04 -14.87 32.68
N SER A 75 -7.10 -14.15 31.56
CA SER A 75 -5.95 -13.87 30.70
C SER A 75 -5.66 -12.37 30.68
N GLU A 76 -6.08 -11.64 31.71
CA GLU A 76 -5.49 -10.36 32.07
C GLU A 76 -4.26 -10.69 32.93
N GLN A 77 -3.13 -11.01 32.29
CA GLN A 77 -1.88 -10.70 32.98
C GLN A 77 -1.93 -9.19 33.21
N PRO A 78 -1.88 -8.70 34.47
CA PRO A 78 -1.83 -7.28 34.70
C PRO A 78 -0.60 -6.80 33.94
N ILE A 79 -0.81 -5.98 32.90
CA ILE A 79 0.27 -5.29 32.23
C ILE A 79 0.93 -4.50 33.35
N ASN A 80 2.03 -5.03 33.87
CA ASN A 80 2.80 -4.40 34.92
C ASN A 80 3.14 -3.02 34.36
N SER A 81 2.59 -1.96 34.94
CA SER A 81 2.65 -0.61 34.37
C SER A 81 4.08 -0.25 33.99
N ASN A 82 5.05 -0.70 34.80
CA ASN A 82 6.48 -0.55 34.56
C ASN A 82 6.98 -1.20 33.25
N HIS A 83 6.42 -2.33 32.83
CA HIS A 83 6.78 -2.97 31.55
C HIS A 83 6.23 -2.19 30.35
N ALA A 84 4.99 -1.72 30.43
CA ALA A 84 4.41 -0.85 29.40
C ALA A 84 5.16 0.48 29.28
N HIS A 85 5.58 1.08 30.39
CA HIS A 85 6.34 2.33 30.36
C HIS A 85 7.71 2.13 29.70
N LYS A 86 8.42 1.04 30.01
CA LYS A 86 9.68 0.69 29.35
C LYS A 86 9.52 0.45 27.85
N GLN A 87 8.44 -0.20 27.42
CA GLN A 87 8.15 -0.38 25.99
C GLN A 87 7.86 0.95 25.30
N ILE A 88 7.11 1.85 25.94
CA ILE A 88 6.83 3.18 25.41
C ILE A 88 8.13 3.99 25.26
N GLU A 89 9.01 3.97 26.26
CA GLU A 89 10.32 4.64 26.18
C GLU A 89 11.19 4.06 25.06
N ALA A 90 11.23 2.74 24.92
CA ALA A 90 11.98 2.08 23.84
C ALA A 90 11.43 2.48 22.45
N LEU A 91 10.11 2.45 22.27
CA LEU A 91 9.46 2.87 21.03
C LEU A 91 9.66 4.36 20.73
N GLN A 92 9.68 5.22 21.75
CA GLN A 92 9.99 6.64 21.58
C GLN A 92 11.44 6.85 21.12
N ALA A 93 12.39 6.08 21.66
CA ALA A 93 13.78 6.12 21.22
C ALA A 93 13.92 5.63 19.77
N GLU A 94 13.24 4.54 19.40
CA GLU A 94 13.22 4.04 18.03
C GLU A 94 12.56 5.03 17.05
N LEU A 95 11.47 5.68 17.45
CA LEU A 95 10.86 6.74 16.62
C LEU A 95 11.81 7.93 16.44
N ALA A 96 12.59 8.29 17.46
CA ALA A 96 13.57 9.36 17.35
C ALA A 96 14.71 8.99 16.39
N THR A 97 15.22 7.75 16.46
CA THR A 97 16.27 7.29 15.55
C THR A 97 15.78 7.22 14.10
N VAL A 98 14.58 6.66 13.86
CA VAL A 98 13.99 6.58 12.53
C VAL A 98 13.75 7.98 11.95
N ARG A 99 13.28 8.94 12.75
CA ARG A 99 13.12 10.34 12.31
C ARG A 99 14.44 10.97 11.90
N SER A 100 15.51 10.74 12.68
CA SER A 100 16.85 11.23 12.34
C SER A 100 17.35 10.61 11.04
N GLN A 101 17.14 9.31 10.83
CA GLN A 101 17.52 8.63 9.59
C GLN A 101 16.75 9.17 8.38
N LEU A 102 15.44 9.39 8.52
CA LEU A 102 14.63 9.98 7.45
C LEU A 102 15.10 11.39 7.08
N GLN A 103 15.46 12.20 8.07
CA GLN A 103 16.01 13.54 7.83
C GLN A 103 17.35 13.48 7.09
N GLN A 104 18.23 12.55 7.47
CA GLN A 104 19.50 12.36 6.79
C GLN A 104 19.31 11.90 5.33
N ILE A 105 18.44 10.92 5.10
CA ILE A 105 18.13 10.44 3.74
C ILE A 105 17.52 11.55 2.88
N ALA A 106 16.66 12.40 3.46
CA ALA A 106 16.10 13.53 2.75
C ALA A 106 17.17 14.53 2.32
N GLN A 107 18.14 14.83 3.20
CA GLN A 107 19.27 15.69 2.86
C GLN A 107 20.15 15.08 1.76
N GLU A 108 20.51 13.80 1.90
CA GLU A 108 21.32 13.09 0.90
C GLU A 108 20.64 13.07 -0.48
N ARG A 109 19.31 12.90 -0.52
CA ARG A 109 18.54 12.97 -1.76
C ARG A 109 18.65 14.36 -2.40
N ASP A 110 18.49 15.42 -1.62
CA ASP A 110 18.51 16.79 -2.13
C ASP A 110 19.91 17.15 -2.68
N ASP A 111 20.96 16.76 -1.96
CA ASP A 111 22.35 16.93 -2.41
C ASP A 111 22.63 16.15 -3.72
N LEU A 112 22.10 14.93 -3.84
CA LEU A 112 22.24 14.12 -5.06
C LEU A 112 21.46 14.68 -6.25
N LEU A 113 20.29 15.28 -6.01
CA LEU A 113 19.51 15.95 -7.06
C LEU A 113 20.26 17.17 -7.59
N GLU A 114 20.86 17.97 -6.71
CA GLU A 114 21.67 19.12 -7.11
C GLU A 114 22.90 18.69 -7.94
N GLN A 115 23.59 17.62 -7.51
CA GLN A 115 24.71 17.06 -8.28
C GLN A 115 24.29 16.56 -9.65
N LEU A 116 23.12 15.92 -9.75
CA LEU A 116 22.60 15.40 -11.01
C LEU A 116 22.22 16.53 -11.96
N GLU A 117 21.62 17.61 -11.45
CA GLU A 117 21.29 18.80 -12.22
C GLU A 117 22.56 19.47 -12.78
N GLN A 118 23.58 19.66 -11.93
CA GLN A 118 24.88 20.20 -12.37
C GLN A 118 25.55 19.32 -13.43
N ALA A 119 25.57 18.00 -13.23
CA ALA A 119 26.15 17.06 -14.19
C ALA A 119 25.40 17.06 -15.53
N THR A 120 24.07 17.16 -15.50
CA THR A 120 23.23 17.21 -16.69
C THR A 120 23.50 18.48 -17.50
N SER A 121 23.51 19.64 -16.84
CA SER A 121 23.82 20.93 -17.47
C SER A 121 25.22 20.96 -18.09
N GLN A 122 26.23 20.41 -17.38
CA GLN A 122 27.59 20.29 -17.92
C GLN A 122 27.64 19.38 -19.15
N HIS A 123 26.96 18.24 -19.11
CA HIS A 123 26.92 17.29 -20.21
C HIS A 123 26.21 17.87 -21.46
N GLU A 124 25.13 18.61 -21.26
CA GLU A 124 24.44 19.33 -22.35
C GLU A 124 25.36 20.35 -23.02
N LEU A 125 26.08 21.15 -22.22
CA LEU A 125 27.04 22.12 -22.75
C LEU A 125 28.15 21.44 -23.57
N LEU A 126 28.74 20.35 -23.06
CA LEU A 126 29.74 19.57 -23.79
C LEU A 126 29.22 19.01 -25.12
N ASN A 127 27.95 18.57 -25.17
CA ASN A 127 27.34 18.10 -26.41
C ASN A 127 27.15 19.23 -27.43
N LEU A 128 26.68 20.40 -26.99
CA LEU A 128 26.54 21.58 -27.85
C LEU A 128 27.90 22.01 -28.41
N GLU A 129 28.94 22.01 -27.60
CA GLU A 129 30.30 22.31 -28.05
C GLU A 129 30.84 21.29 -29.06
N ARG A 130 30.51 20.01 -28.86
CA ARG A 130 30.88 18.92 -29.78
C ARG A 130 30.19 19.08 -31.12
N GLU A 131 28.89 19.37 -31.15
CA GLU A 131 28.14 19.60 -32.39
C GLU A 131 28.58 20.88 -33.10
N ARG A 132 28.87 21.96 -32.37
CA ARG A 132 29.53 23.16 -32.93
C ARG A 132 30.82 22.77 -33.66
N ASN A 133 31.70 22.02 -33.00
CA ASN A 133 32.99 21.63 -33.58
C ASN A 133 32.81 20.74 -34.81
N ARG A 134 31.85 19.82 -34.78
CA ARG A 134 31.50 18.96 -35.92
C ARG A 134 30.99 19.78 -37.10
N TYR A 135 30.10 20.72 -36.86
CA TYR A 135 29.58 21.61 -37.91
C TYR A 135 30.68 22.48 -38.51
N LEU A 136 31.53 23.11 -37.68
CA LEU A 136 32.65 23.91 -38.14
C LEU A 136 33.66 23.11 -38.98
N ALA A 137 33.91 21.84 -38.62
CA ALA A 137 34.75 20.94 -39.42
C ALA A 137 34.11 20.59 -40.77
N SER A 138 32.79 20.46 -40.82
CA SER A 138 32.04 20.13 -42.05
C SER A 138 32.13 21.21 -43.13
N LEU A 139 32.35 22.47 -42.74
CA LEU A 139 32.48 23.61 -43.68
C LEU A 139 33.72 23.51 -44.56
N ARG A 140 34.71 22.68 -44.22
CA ARG A 140 36.01 22.54 -44.93
C ARG A 140 36.76 23.87 -45.13
N LEU A 141 36.48 24.85 -44.27
CA LEU A 141 37.15 26.14 -44.25
C LEU A 141 38.38 26.09 -43.34
N GLY A 142 39.45 26.79 -43.72
CA GLY A 142 40.57 27.02 -42.82
C GLY A 142 40.15 27.84 -41.59
N LYS A 143 40.72 27.56 -40.42
CA LYS A 143 40.40 28.26 -39.15
C LYS A 143 40.55 29.79 -39.22
N GLN A 144 41.35 30.29 -40.17
CA GLN A 144 41.57 31.73 -40.40
C GLN A 144 40.57 32.37 -41.36
N ALA A 145 39.75 31.59 -42.06
CA ALA A 145 38.74 32.12 -42.99
C ALA A 145 37.72 32.99 -42.25
N ALA A 146 37.34 34.10 -42.87
CA ALA A 146 36.38 35.05 -42.28
C ALA A 146 35.02 34.39 -42.02
N GLU A 147 34.58 33.53 -42.93
CA GLU A 147 33.34 32.75 -42.82
C GLU A 147 33.38 31.81 -41.60
N TYR A 148 34.48 31.06 -41.42
CA TYR A 148 34.66 30.20 -40.25
C TYR A 148 34.52 30.99 -38.94
N LYS A 149 35.19 32.15 -38.84
CA LYS A 149 35.17 33.01 -37.65
C LYS A 149 33.77 33.58 -37.37
N ARG A 150 33.07 34.04 -38.42
CA ARG A 150 31.70 34.54 -38.30
C ARG A 150 30.77 33.44 -37.79
N THR A 151 30.80 32.27 -38.41
CA THR A 151 29.93 31.14 -38.05
C THR A 151 30.22 30.63 -36.65
N LYS A 152 31.50 30.51 -36.26
CA LYS A 152 31.89 30.18 -34.89
C LYS A 152 31.34 31.21 -33.89
N SER A 153 31.45 32.50 -34.17
CA SER A 153 30.94 33.55 -33.27
C SER A 153 29.41 33.47 -33.09
N VAL A 154 28.67 33.18 -34.17
CA VAL A 154 27.22 32.99 -34.09
C VAL A 154 26.85 31.78 -33.25
N LEU A 155 27.53 30.64 -33.46
CA LEU A 155 27.29 29.42 -32.70
C LEU A 155 27.67 29.58 -31.22
N ASP A 156 28.79 30.24 -30.92
CA ASP A 156 29.21 30.51 -29.54
C ASP A 156 28.16 31.39 -28.81
N ARG A 157 27.61 32.42 -29.49
CA ARG A 157 26.52 33.24 -28.92
C ARG A 157 25.23 32.43 -28.74
N PHE A 158 24.90 31.56 -29.69
CA PHE A 158 23.71 30.73 -29.60
C PHE A 158 23.80 29.76 -28.41
N ILE A 159 24.95 29.10 -28.21
CA ILE A 159 25.19 28.23 -27.07
C ILE A 159 25.07 29.01 -25.75
N ALA A 160 25.68 30.19 -25.66
CA ALA A 160 25.58 31.05 -24.49
C ALA A 160 24.15 31.54 -24.21
N PHE A 161 23.31 31.66 -25.24
CA PHE A 161 21.90 32.06 -25.10
C PHE A 161 21.02 30.92 -24.57
N ILE A 162 21.22 29.69 -25.05
CA ILE A 162 20.39 28.53 -24.66
C ILE A 162 20.86 27.82 -23.40
N SER A 163 22.13 27.98 -23.03
CA SER A 163 22.74 27.42 -21.82
C SER A 163 23.37 28.56 -21.01
N PRO A 164 22.57 29.47 -20.43
CA PRO A 164 23.07 30.46 -19.49
C PRO A 164 23.65 29.71 -18.28
N ALA A 165 24.91 29.98 -17.98
CA ALA A 165 25.60 29.46 -16.79
C ALA A 165 24.92 29.95 -15.50
#